data_AF-A0A0U3B2B4-F1
#
_entry.id   AF-A0A0U3B2B4-F1
#
_cell.length_a   1.000
_cell.length_b   1.000
_cell.length_c   1.000
_cell.angle_alpha   90.00
_cell.angle_beta   90.00
_cell.angle_gamma   90.00
#
_symmetry.space_group_name_H-M   'P 1'
#
loop_
_entity.id
_entity.type
_entity.pdbx_description
1 polymer ?
#
loop_
_entity_poly.entity_id
_entity_poly.type
_entity_poly.pdbx_seq_one_letter_code
_entity_poly.pdbx_strand_id
1 'polypeptide(L)' 'MVFFTDGLIEHPAHTIDDGLAALAELATLHASLPLQDFVDTLADHHPSDGHDDMAILALRTPET' A
#
# COMPACT_ATOMS: atom_id res chain seq x y z
N MET A 1 6.13 -5.01 7.80
CA MET A 1 4.85 -4.45 8.28
C MET A 1 4.58 -3.15 7.55
N VAL A 2 3.32 -2.87 7.19
CA VAL A 2 2.91 -1.64 6.50
C VAL A 2 1.71 -1.07 7.26
N PHE A 3 1.80 0.21 7.61
CA PHE A 3 0.72 1.02 8.16
C PHE A 3 0.36 2.10 7.15
N PHE A 4 -0.92 2.40 7.01
CA PHE A 4 -1.42 3.33 6.00
C PHE A 4 -2.69 4.05 6.46
N THR A 5 -2.98 5.19 5.84
CA THR A 5 -4.30 5.84 5.90
C THR A 5 -5.24 5.24 4.86
N ASP A 6 -6.54 5.35 5.08
CA ASP A 6 -7.62 4.93 4.18
C ASP A 6 -7.49 5.51 2.77
N GLY A 7 -6.96 6.73 2.63
CA GLY A 7 -6.64 7.34 1.33
C GLY A 7 -5.72 6.52 0.41
N LEU A 8 -5.05 5.46 0.91
CA LEU A 8 -4.32 4.49 0.08
C LEU A 8 -5.23 3.50 -0.67
N ILE A 9 -6.39 3.15 -0.10
CA ILE A 9 -7.24 2.06 -0.59
C ILE A 9 -8.68 2.47 -0.91
N GLU A 10 -9.15 3.59 -0.38
CA GLU A 10 -10.54 4.00 -0.53
C GLU A 10 -10.82 4.48 -1.95
N HIS A 11 -11.78 3.84 -2.62
CA HIS A 11 -12.21 4.21 -3.96
C HIS A 11 -13.75 4.16 -4.03
N PRO A 12 -14.46 5.21 -4.48
CA PRO A 12 -15.93 5.28 -4.43
C PRO A 12 -16.66 4.15 -5.16
N ALA A 13 -16.04 3.55 -6.17
CA ALA A 13 -16.59 2.45 -6.97
C ALA A 13 -16.21 1.03 -6.49
N HIS A 14 -15.35 0.88 -5.48
CA HIS A 14 -14.86 -0.41 -5.01
C HIS A 14 -15.12 -0.58 -3.51
N THR A 15 -15.24 -1.82 -3.06
CA THR A 15 -15.37 -2.07 -1.62
C THR A 15 -14.02 -1.92 -0.93
N ILE A 16 -14.03 -1.67 0.37
CA ILE A 16 -12.79 -1.64 1.18
C ILE A 16 -12.05 -2.98 1.09
N ASP A 17 -12.77 -4.10 1.01
CA ASP A 17 -12.17 -5.43 0.88
C ASP A 17 -11.42 -5.59 -0.46
N ASP A 18 -11.97 -5.05 -1.56
CA ASP A 18 -11.30 -5.05 -2.87
C ASP A 18 -9.99 -4.25 -2.81
N GLY A 19 -10.04 -3.05 -2.20
CA GLY A 19 -8.85 -2.20 -2.02
C GLY A 19 -7.79 -2.86 -1.15
N LEU A 20 -8.18 -3.52 -0.06
CA LEU A 20 -7.27 -4.28 0.80
C LEU A 20 -6.65 -5.48 0.07
N ALA A 21 -7.43 -6.20 -0.73
CA ALA A 21 -6.94 -7.33 -1.52
C ALA A 21 -5.92 -6.86 -2.57
N ALA A 22 -6.23 -5.78 -3.30
CA ALA A 22 -5.31 -5.17 -4.27
C ALA A 22 -4.02 -4.70 -3.60
N LEU A 23 -4.11 -4.01 -2.44
CA LEU A 23 -2.93 -3.58 -1.69
C LEU A 23 -2.08 -4.77 -1.22
N ALA A 24 -2.70 -5.84 -0.75
CA ALA A 24 -2.00 -7.04 -0.30
C ALA A 24 -1.27 -7.75 -1.46
N GLU A 25 -1.89 -7.80 -2.65
CA GLU A 25 -1.25 -8.34 -3.86
C GLU A 25 -0.02 -7.50 -4.26
N LEU A 26 -0.18 -6.17 -4.33
CA LEU A 26 0.89 -5.23 -4.62
C LEU A 26 2.05 -5.35 -3.63
N ALA A 27 1.74 -5.34 -2.34
CA ALA A 27 2.74 -5.48 -1.28
C ALA A 27 3.47 -6.83 -1.36
N THR A 28 2.77 -7.91 -1.71
CA THR A 28 3.38 -9.24 -1.85
C THR A 28 4.31 -9.30 -3.06
N LEU A 29 3.87 -8.78 -4.21
CA LEU A 29 4.63 -8.77 -5.46
C LEU A 29 5.97 -8.02 -5.30
N HIS A 30 5.96 -6.95 -4.52
CA HIS A 30 7.11 -6.06 -4.36
C HIS A 30 7.85 -6.23 -3.02
N ALA A 31 7.53 -7.26 -2.23
CA ALA A 31 8.04 -7.44 -0.87
C ALA A 31 9.59 -7.49 -0.77
N SER A 32 10.29 -7.86 -1.84
CA SER A 32 11.76 -7.93 -1.88
C SER A 32 12.46 -6.62 -2.21
N LEU A 33 11.71 -5.56 -2.58
CA LEU A 33 12.31 -4.27 -2.91
C LEU A 33 12.97 -3.62 -1.67
N PRO A 34 14.00 -2.77 -1.88
CA PRO A 34 14.45 -1.82 -0.87
C PRO A 34 13.26 -1.04 -0.29
N LEU A 35 13.31 -0.72 1.01
CA LEU A 35 12.13 -0.22 1.73
C LEU A 35 11.57 1.08 1.14
N GLN A 36 12.43 1.97 0.64
CA GLN A 36 12.01 3.20 -0.02
C GLN A 36 11.29 2.88 -1.34
N ASP A 37 11.93 2.13 -2.23
CA ASP A 37 11.35 1.71 -3.52
C ASP A 37 10.03 0.95 -3.34
N PHE A 38 9.92 0.16 -2.27
CA PHE A 38 8.68 -0.51 -1.89
C PHE A 38 7.57 0.49 -1.57
N VAL A 39 7.83 1.49 -0.72
CA VAL A 39 6.85 2.52 -0.36
C VAL A 39 6.46 3.34 -1.57
N ASP A 40 7.43 3.76 -2.38
CA ASP A 40 7.19 4.54 -3.61
C ASP A 40 6.31 3.73 -4.57
N THR A 41 6.60 2.43 -4.74
CA THR A 41 5.78 1.54 -5.59
C THR A 41 4.33 1.44 -5.09
N LEU A 42 4.10 1.33 -3.78
CA LEU A 42 2.75 1.28 -3.23
C LEU A 42 2.00 2.61 -3.41
N ALA A 43 2.70 3.75 -3.28
CA ALA A 43 2.10 5.07 -3.48
C ALA A 43 1.77 5.32 -4.97
N ASP A 44 2.65 4.92 -5.90
CA ASP A 44 2.46 5.11 -7.33
C ASP A 44 1.34 4.23 -7.91
N HIS A 45 1.12 3.05 -7.31
CA HIS A 45 0.10 2.08 -7.74
C HIS A 45 -1.01 1.89 -6.69
N HIS A 46 -1.33 2.95 -5.95
CA HIS A 46 -2.35 2.91 -4.91
C HIS A 46 -3.70 2.42 -5.46
N PRO A 47 -4.43 1.54 -4.74
CA PRO A 47 -5.77 1.12 -5.15
C PRO A 47 -6.86 2.20 -5.10
N SER A 48 -6.63 3.31 -4.38
CA SER A 48 -7.58 4.43 -4.29
C SER A 48 -7.71 5.22 -5.61
N ASP A 49 -8.58 6.23 -5.63
CA ASP A 49 -8.68 7.20 -6.74
C ASP A 49 -7.81 8.46 -6.55
N GLY A 50 -7.01 8.49 -5.48
CA GLY A 50 -6.10 9.60 -5.16
C GLY A 50 -6.79 10.87 -4.66
N HIS A 51 -8.06 10.82 -4.26
CA HIS A 51 -8.81 12.00 -3.80
C HIS A 51 -8.59 12.37 -2.33
N ASP A 52 -8.11 11.43 -1.53
CA ASP A 52 -7.89 11.60 -0.09
C ASP A 52 -6.39 11.58 0.26
N ASP A 53 -6.05 12.16 1.42
CA ASP A 53 -4.67 12.25 1.89
C ASP A 53 -4.10 10.86 2.20
N MET A 54 -2.98 10.54 1.57
CA MET A 54 -2.32 9.25 1.70
C MET A 54 -1.02 9.36 2.50
N ALA A 55 -0.87 8.49 3.49
CA ALA A 55 0.38 8.27 4.20
C ALA A 55 0.69 6.77 4.28
N ILE A 56 1.96 6.41 4.06
CA ILE A 56 2.46 5.03 4.18
C ILE A 56 3.64 5.02 5.15
N LEU A 57 3.63 4.09 6.09
CA LEU A 57 4.74 3.79 6.99
C LEU A 57 5.08 2.31 6.91
N ALA A 58 6.24 1.98 6.34
CA ALA A 58 6.73 0.62 6.23
C ALA A 58 7.89 0.34 7.19
N LEU A 59 7.90 -0.85 7.80
CA LEU A 59 8.98 -1.34 8.65
C LEU A 59 9.37 -2.76 8.23
N ARG A 60 10.68 -3.01 8.11
CA ARG A 60 11.25 -4.34 7.88
C ARG A 60 12.00 -4.77 9.12
N THR A 61 11.65 -5.93 9.67
CA THR A 61 12.42 -6.53 10.76
C THR A 61 13.74 -7.07 10.23
N PRO A 62 14.85 -6.95 10.95
CA PRO A 62 16.08 -7.65 10.61
C PRO A 62 15.84 -9.15 10.50
N GLU A 63 16.61 -9.83 9.64
CA GLU A 63 16.66 -11.28 9.66
C GLU A 63 17.26 -11.73 11.01
N THR A 64 16.67 -12.78 11.59
CA THR A 64 17.13 -13.32 12.89
C THR A 64 18.24 -14.34 12.66
#